data_AF-A0A6G3XVZ3-F1
#
_entry.id   AF-A0A6G3XVZ3-F1
#
_cell.length_a   1.000
_cell.length_b   1.000
_cell.length_c   1.000
_cell.angle_alpha   90.00
_cell.angle_beta   90.00
_cell.angle_gamma   90.00
#
_symmetry.space_group_name_H-M   'P 1'
#
loop_
_entity.id
_entity.type
_entity.pdbx_description
1 polymer ?
#
loop_
_entity_poly.entity_id
_entity_poly.type
_entity_poly.pdbx_seq_one_letter_code
_entity_poly.pdbx_strand_id
1 'polypeptide(L)'
;MLSPGGLGRPGPTEVTEGASVSAYRSLTEAVGDAPEWLGHLLELSSEATLIVLGLLLLGVCWTAVRRRDTGAVAGAVLIGAGTVVAYAVSEALKLVVDEERPCRAVDGVRAVAACPEPGDWSFPSNHATLAAALAVGLAVRRPR
;
A
#
# COMPACT_ATOMS: atom_id res chain seq x y z
N MET A 1 -23.81 -3.98 6.90
CA MET A 1 -23.31 -2.68 6.43
C MET A 1 -22.80 -1.95 7.65
N LEU A 2 -21.48 -1.91 7.82
CA LEU A 2 -20.86 -1.07 8.85
C LEU A 2 -21.12 0.37 8.42
N SER A 3 -21.75 1.15 9.31
CA SER A 3 -22.10 2.54 9.03
C SER A 3 -20.82 3.33 8.72
N PRO A 4 -20.77 4.14 7.65
CA PRO A 4 -19.66 5.07 7.45
C PRO A 4 -19.62 6.07 8.62
N GLY A 5 -18.42 6.47 9.04
CA GLY A 5 -18.21 7.50 10.07
C GLY A 5 -17.49 7.03 11.33
N GLY A 6 -16.48 6.16 11.22
CA GLY A 6 -15.79 5.53 12.37
C GLY A 6 -15.06 6.44 13.38
N LEU A 7 -15.26 7.76 13.30
CA LEU A 7 -14.87 8.75 14.33
C LEU A 7 -16.06 9.59 14.86
N GLY A 8 -17.30 9.20 14.60
CA GLY A 8 -18.51 9.86 15.10
C GLY A 8 -18.99 11.07 14.28
N ARG A 9 -18.52 11.21 13.03
CA ARG A 9 -18.98 12.24 12.09
C ARG A 9 -19.84 11.61 10.98
N PRO A 10 -20.88 12.30 10.48
CA PRO A 10 -21.83 11.75 9.52
C PRO A 10 -21.31 11.66 8.07
N GLY A 11 -20.01 11.47 7.84
CA GLY A 11 -19.43 11.38 6.49
C GLY A 11 -17.98 10.88 6.49
N PRO A 12 -17.41 10.63 5.29
CA PRO A 12 -16.00 10.24 5.12
C PRO A 12 -15.03 11.25 5.75
N THR A 13 -13.87 10.77 6.17
CA THR A 13 -12.80 11.65 6.65
C THR A 13 -12.08 12.26 5.45
N GLU A 14 -12.11 13.58 5.32
CA GLU A 14 -11.41 14.30 4.26
C GLU A 14 -10.14 14.97 4.80
N VAL A 15 -9.03 14.78 4.09
CA VAL A 15 -7.75 15.42 4.40
C VAL A 15 -7.42 16.41 3.29
N THR A 16 -7.60 17.70 3.58
CA THR A 16 -7.52 18.79 2.58
C THR A 16 -6.28 19.70 2.75
N GLU A 17 -5.58 19.58 3.87
CA GLU A 17 -4.37 20.33 4.20
C GLU A 17 -3.31 19.46 4.88
N GLY A 18 -2.08 19.97 5.00
CA GLY A 18 -0.96 19.30 5.65
C GLY A 18 0.04 18.69 4.66
N ALA A 19 1.10 18.07 5.22
CA ALA A 19 2.25 17.60 4.45
C ALA A 19 1.90 16.55 3.38
N SER A 20 0.96 15.65 3.67
CA SER A 20 0.49 14.63 2.73
C SER A 20 -0.21 15.27 1.53
N VAL A 21 -1.05 16.30 1.76
CA VAL A 21 -1.75 17.02 0.69
C VAL A 21 -0.78 17.87 -0.12
N SER A 22 0.16 18.57 0.52
CA SER A 22 1.21 19.30 -0.18
C SER A 22 2.03 18.37 -1.08
N ALA A 23 2.45 17.21 -0.58
CA ALA A 23 3.17 16.22 -1.36
C ALA A 23 2.32 15.69 -2.52
N TYR A 24 1.04 15.39 -2.29
CA TYR A 24 0.12 14.96 -3.34
C TYR A 24 -0.02 16.01 -4.45
N ARG A 25 -0.26 17.29 -4.10
CA ARG A 25 -0.34 18.39 -5.08
C ARG A 25 0.94 18.49 -5.91
N SER A 26 2.11 18.54 -5.26
CA SER A 26 3.39 18.62 -5.95
C SER A 26 3.64 17.43 -6.87
N LEU A 27 3.26 16.22 -6.46
CA LEU A 27 3.36 15.02 -7.30
C LEU A 27 2.40 15.10 -8.49
N THR A 28 1.14 15.47 -8.30
CA THR A 28 0.15 15.59 -9.39
C THR A 28 0.50 16.69 -10.39
N GLU A 29 1.06 17.81 -9.92
CA GLU A 29 1.53 18.91 -10.76
C GLU A 29 2.76 18.48 -11.58
N ALA A 30 3.77 17.89 -10.92
CA ALA A 30 4.95 17.39 -11.60
C ALA A 30 4.64 16.31 -12.65
N VAL A 31 3.70 15.42 -12.38
CA VAL A 31 3.26 14.40 -13.35
C VAL A 31 2.42 15.02 -14.46
N GLY A 32 1.60 16.02 -14.13
CA GLY A 32 0.80 16.74 -15.10
C GLY A 32 1.62 17.48 -16.15
N ASP A 33 2.78 18.01 -15.77
CA ASP A 33 3.71 18.71 -16.66
C ASP A 33 4.72 17.76 -17.35
N ALA A 34 4.77 16.50 -16.92
CA ALA A 34 5.67 15.50 -17.46
C ALA A 34 5.06 14.73 -18.65
N PRO A 35 5.90 14.02 -19.43
CA PRO A 35 5.39 13.14 -20.48
C PRO A 35 4.56 11.98 -19.89
N GLU A 36 3.55 11.51 -20.64
CA GLU A 36 2.61 10.46 -20.21
C GLU A 36 3.27 9.17 -19.68
N TRP A 37 4.46 8.82 -20.17
CA TRP A 37 5.20 7.64 -19.68
C TRP A 37 5.57 7.73 -18.20
N LEU A 38 5.72 8.93 -17.64
CA LEU A 38 6.07 9.10 -16.22
C LEU A 38 4.93 8.67 -15.30
N GLY A 39 3.68 9.03 -15.65
CA GLY A 39 2.49 8.58 -14.92
C GLY A 39 2.38 7.05 -14.91
N HIS A 40 2.57 6.42 -16.09
CA HIS A 40 2.57 4.96 -16.21
C HIS A 40 3.68 4.29 -15.41
N LEU A 41 4.89 4.87 -15.35
CA LEU A 41 5.96 4.31 -14.52
C LEU A 41 5.64 4.38 -13.03
N LEU A 42 5.03 5.47 -12.56
CA LEU A 42 4.63 5.60 -11.15
C LEU A 42 3.59 4.55 -10.76
N GLU A 43 2.59 4.34 -11.62
CA GLU A 43 1.58 3.30 -11.43
C GLU A 43 2.24 1.90 -11.41
N LEU A 44 3.07 1.61 -12.42
CA LEU A 44 3.78 0.33 -12.52
C LEU A 44 4.75 0.09 -11.37
N SER A 45 5.36 1.15 -10.80
CA SER A 45 6.34 1.01 -9.71
C SER A 45 5.74 0.38 -8.46
N SER A 46 4.48 0.67 -8.16
CA SER A 46 3.78 0.13 -6.99
C SER A 46 3.55 -1.38 -7.15
N GLU A 47 3.10 -1.81 -8.33
CA GLU A 47 2.89 -3.23 -8.64
C GLU A 47 4.21 -3.99 -8.73
N ALA A 48 5.19 -3.43 -9.45
CA ALA A 48 6.51 -4.03 -9.64
C ALA A 48 7.22 -4.28 -8.30
N THR A 49 7.08 -3.35 -7.35
CA THR A 49 7.65 -3.50 -6.00
C THR A 49 7.12 -4.75 -5.29
N LEU A 50 5.80 -4.99 -5.36
CA LEU A 50 5.20 -6.19 -4.75
C LEU A 50 5.62 -7.47 -5.46
N ILE A 51 5.68 -7.46 -6.80
CA ILE A 51 6.16 -8.59 -7.58
C ILE A 51 7.59 -8.94 -7.18
N VAL A 52 8.49 -7.96 -7.11
CA VAL A 52 9.89 -8.17 -6.71
C VAL A 52 9.97 -8.73 -5.29
N LEU A 53 9.26 -8.16 -4.32
CA LEU A 53 9.27 -8.64 -2.94
C LEU A 53 8.68 -10.05 -2.81
N GLY A 54 7.61 -10.36 -3.56
CA GLY A 54 7.02 -11.69 -3.63
C GLY A 54 8.00 -12.72 -4.21
N LEU A 55 8.66 -12.39 -5.32
CA LEU A 55 9.68 -13.25 -5.93
C LEU A 55 10.87 -13.48 -4.99
N LEU A 56 11.30 -12.46 -4.23
CA LEU A 56 12.34 -12.62 -3.21
C LEU A 56 11.91 -13.58 -2.11
N LEU A 57 10.69 -13.45 -1.59
CA LEU A 57 10.15 -14.39 -0.60
C LEU A 57 10.07 -15.81 -1.14
N LEU A 58 9.62 -15.99 -2.38
CA LEU A 58 9.58 -17.29 -3.05
C LEU A 58 10.99 -17.87 -3.24
N GLY A 59 11.97 -17.04 -3.60
CA GLY A 59 13.38 -17.45 -3.70
C GLY A 59 13.95 -17.91 -2.35
N VAL A 60 13.64 -17.20 -1.26
CA VAL A 60 14.02 -17.60 0.10
C VAL A 60 13.36 -18.93 0.48
N CYS A 61 12.06 -19.07 0.23
CA CYS A 61 11.34 -20.31 0.53
C CYS A 61 11.91 -21.49 -0.27
N TRP A 62 12.11 -21.32 -1.58
CA TRP A 62 12.65 -22.34 -2.47
C TRP A 62 14.04 -22.80 -2.02
N THR A 63 14.94 -21.86 -1.73
CA THR A 63 16.29 -22.19 -1.26
C THR A 63 16.28 -22.87 0.11
N ALA A 64 15.42 -22.45 1.02
CA ALA A 64 15.23 -23.08 2.33
C ALA A 64 14.75 -24.55 2.21
N VAL A 65 13.75 -24.81 1.36
CA VAL A 65 13.24 -26.16 1.10
C VAL A 65 14.32 -27.04 0.49
N ARG A 66 15.08 -26.54 -0.51
CA ARG A 66 16.18 -27.31 -1.12
C ARG A 66 17.29 -27.66 -0.13
N ARG A 67 17.54 -26.78 0.86
CA ARG A 67 18.53 -27.00 1.93
C ARG A 67 17.99 -27.82 3.10
N ARG A 68 16.69 -28.17 3.11
CA ARG A 68 15.99 -28.78 4.24
C ARG A 68 16.16 -28.01 5.57
N ASP A 69 16.27 -26.69 5.47
CA ASP A 69 16.39 -25.81 6.62
C ASP A 69 14.99 -25.46 7.15
N THR A 70 14.57 -26.16 8.20
CA THR A 70 13.24 -25.98 8.81
C THR A 70 13.05 -24.58 9.40
N GLY A 71 14.10 -23.95 9.92
CA GLY A 71 14.04 -22.60 10.50
C GLY A 71 13.85 -21.53 9.44
N ALA A 72 14.50 -21.68 8.28
CA ALA A 72 14.32 -20.81 7.14
C ALA A 72 12.93 -20.99 6.49
N VAL A 73 12.44 -22.23 6.35
CA VAL A 73 11.08 -22.50 5.86
C VAL A 73 10.02 -21.89 6.77
N ALA A 74 10.11 -22.12 8.10
CA ALA A 74 9.21 -21.52 9.07
C ALA A 74 9.22 -19.98 8.97
N GLY A 75 10.36 -19.38 8.62
CA GLY A 75 10.46 -17.96 8.36
C GLY A 75 9.72 -17.44 7.17
N ALA A 76 9.90 -18.09 6.03
CA ALA A 76 9.17 -17.70 4.83
C ALA A 76 7.66 -17.79 5.06
N VAL A 77 7.20 -18.83 5.77
CA VAL A 77 5.79 -18.99 6.17
C VAL A 77 5.34 -17.86 7.09
N LEU A 78 6.11 -17.53 8.13
CA LEU A 78 5.79 -16.44 9.06
C LEU A 78 5.75 -15.07 8.36
N ILE A 79 6.65 -14.81 7.41
CA ILE A 79 6.61 -13.59 6.60
C ILE A 79 5.30 -13.54 5.80
N GLY A 80 4.97 -14.62 5.09
CA GLY A 80 3.73 -14.70 4.31
C GLY A 80 2.48 -14.50 5.16
N ALA A 81 2.38 -15.22 6.28
CA ALA A 81 1.27 -15.09 7.23
C ALA A 81 1.19 -13.69 7.84
N GLY A 82 2.32 -13.10 8.23
CA GLY A 82 2.39 -11.74 8.75
C GLY A 82 1.91 -10.70 7.74
N THR A 83 2.27 -10.85 6.46
CA THR A 83 1.78 -9.99 5.38
C THR A 83 0.26 -10.07 5.21
N VAL A 84 -0.32 -11.28 5.28
CA VAL A 84 -1.79 -11.46 5.22
C VAL A 84 -2.48 -10.79 6.41
N VAL A 85 -1.94 -10.96 7.61
CA VAL A 85 -2.46 -10.31 8.83
C VAL A 85 -2.37 -8.79 8.70
N ALA A 86 -1.25 -8.25 8.23
CA ALA A 86 -1.07 -6.81 8.03
C ALA A 86 -2.09 -6.25 7.04
N TYR A 87 -2.35 -6.96 5.94
CA TYR A 87 -3.38 -6.60 4.97
C TYR A 87 -4.79 -6.59 5.59
N ALA A 88 -5.14 -7.62 6.37
CA ALA A 88 -6.42 -7.69 7.04
C ALA A 88 -6.61 -6.52 8.05
N VAL A 89 -5.55 -6.18 8.79
CA VAL A 89 -5.56 -5.01 9.69
C VAL A 89 -5.71 -3.71 8.90
N SER A 90 -5.04 -3.57 7.76
CA SER A 90 -5.21 -2.42 6.85
C SER A 90 -6.66 -2.25 6.39
N GLU A 91 -7.29 -3.32 5.93
CA GLU A 91 -8.69 -3.30 5.50
C GLU A 91 -9.65 -2.99 6.66
N ALA A 92 -9.38 -3.51 7.86
CA ALA A 92 -10.16 -3.15 9.04
C ALA A 92 -10.01 -1.67 9.41
N LEU A 93 -8.78 -1.13 9.33
CA LEU A 93 -8.52 0.29 9.60
C LEU A 93 -9.19 1.20 8.58
N LYS A 94 -9.22 0.82 7.30
CA LYS A 94 -9.94 1.56 6.26
C LYS A 94 -11.41 1.79 6.63
N LEU A 95 -12.08 0.77 7.15
CA LEU A 95 -13.49 0.84 7.58
C LEU A 95 -13.71 1.67 8.85
N VAL A 96 -12.64 1.99 9.58
CA VAL A 96 -12.71 2.81 10.79
C VAL A 96 -12.39 4.27 10.47
N VAL A 97 -11.38 4.51 9.63
CA VAL A 97 -10.96 5.86 9.26
C VAL A 97 -11.87 6.45 8.18
N ASP A 98 -12.34 5.61 7.25
CA ASP A 98 -13.14 6.00 6.08
C ASP A 98 -12.54 7.22 5.36
N GLU A 99 -11.21 7.22 5.16
CA GLU A 99 -10.51 8.35 4.55
C GLU A 99 -10.82 8.44 3.05
N GLU A 100 -11.32 9.58 2.63
CA GLU A 100 -11.68 9.84 1.24
C GLU A 100 -10.43 9.92 0.35
N ARG A 101 -10.57 9.59 -0.93
CA ARG A 101 -9.46 9.64 -1.87
C ARG A 101 -9.07 11.10 -2.15
N PRO A 102 -7.76 11.42 -2.21
CA PRO A 102 -7.29 12.78 -2.52
C PRO A 102 -7.83 13.34 -3.84
N CYS A 103 -8.12 12.47 -4.82
CA CYS A 103 -8.73 12.88 -6.09
C CYS A 103 -10.16 13.44 -5.97
N ARG A 104 -10.85 13.19 -4.85
CA ARG A 104 -12.15 13.79 -4.52
C ARG A 104 -12.04 14.89 -3.45
N ALA A 105 -11.16 14.70 -2.46
CA ALA A 105 -11.04 15.59 -1.32
C ALA A 105 -10.20 16.85 -1.59
N VAL A 106 -9.25 16.82 -2.53
CA VAL A 106 -8.33 17.94 -2.79
C VAL A 106 -8.76 18.69 -4.05
N ASP A 107 -9.20 19.92 -3.89
CA ASP A 107 -9.59 20.78 -5.02
C ASP A 107 -8.40 21.19 -5.91
N GLY A 108 -8.68 21.38 -7.20
CA GLY A 108 -7.76 21.98 -8.16
C GLY A 108 -6.60 21.08 -8.62
N VAL A 109 -6.62 19.79 -8.27
CA VAL A 109 -5.60 18.82 -8.69
C VAL A 109 -6.08 18.00 -9.90
N ARG A 110 -5.16 17.75 -10.83
CA ARG A 110 -5.40 16.80 -11.93
C ARG A 110 -4.89 15.43 -11.49
N ALA A 111 -5.82 14.52 -11.18
CA ALA A 111 -5.48 13.19 -10.72
C ALA A 111 -4.64 12.43 -11.76
N VAL A 112 -3.59 11.76 -11.29
CA VAL A 112 -2.66 10.98 -12.15
C VAL A 112 -3.31 9.70 -12.69
N ALA A 113 -4.30 9.16 -11.97
CA ALA A 113 -5.04 7.97 -12.34
C ALA A 113 -6.54 8.22 -12.17
N ALA A 114 -7.36 7.37 -12.80
CA ALA A 114 -8.81 7.40 -12.64
C ALA A 114 -9.17 7.26 -11.15
N CYS A 115 -10.06 8.13 -10.67
CA CYS A 115 -10.49 8.10 -9.27
C CYS A 115 -11.43 6.89 -9.07
N PRO A 116 -11.13 5.97 -8.14
CA PRO A 116 -11.97 4.80 -7.88
C PRO A 116 -13.38 5.17 -7.40
N GLU A 117 -14.30 4.21 -7.44
CA GLU A 117 -15.68 4.39 -6.93
C GLU A 117 -15.70 4.79 -5.43
N PRO A 118 -16.74 5.50 -4.97
CA PRO A 118 -16.93 5.80 -3.55
C PRO A 118 -16.92 4.54 -2.67
N GLY A 119 -16.29 4.63 -1.51
CA GLY A 119 -16.10 3.50 -0.59
C GLY A 119 -14.78 2.75 -0.76
N ASP A 120 -13.97 3.08 -1.77
CA ASP A 120 -12.56 2.66 -1.83
C ASP A 120 -11.67 3.63 -1.04
N TRP A 121 -11.57 3.40 0.27
CA TRP A 121 -10.85 4.27 1.19
C TRP A 121 -9.35 4.37 0.90
N SER A 122 -8.77 5.54 1.16
CA SER A 122 -7.40 5.89 0.81
C SER A 122 -6.37 5.49 1.88
N PHE A 123 -6.78 5.47 3.15
CA PHE A 123 -5.88 5.20 4.27
C PHE A 123 -6.23 3.92 5.04
N PRO A 124 -5.24 3.04 5.32
CA PRO A 124 -3.89 3.05 4.76
C PRO A 124 -3.83 2.49 3.31
N SER A 125 -2.71 2.72 2.61
CA SER A 125 -2.49 2.14 1.28
C SER A 125 -2.20 0.64 1.34
N ASN A 126 -2.90 -0.13 0.50
CA ASN A 126 -2.71 -1.59 0.40
C ASN A 126 -1.30 -1.95 -0.10
N HIS A 127 -0.83 -1.28 -1.16
CA HIS A 127 0.51 -1.52 -1.71
C HIS A 127 1.60 -1.19 -0.69
N ALA A 128 1.47 -0.05 0.01
CA ALA A 128 2.43 0.32 1.04
C ALA A 128 2.44 -0.70 2.21
N THR A 129 1.27 -1.15 2.64
CA THR A 129 1.15 -2.14 3.72
C THR A 129 1.79 -3.47 3.36
N LEU A 130 1.47 -4.01 2.18
CA LEU A 130 2.03 -5.27 1.68
C LEU A 130 3.54 -5.15 1.47
N ALA A 131 4.01 -4.06 0.86
CA ALA A 131 5.43 -3.83 0.59
C ALA A 131 6.22 -3.72 1.90
N ALA A 132 5.73 -2.96 2.88
CA ALA A 132 6.36 -2.81 4.19
C ALA A 132 6.43 -4.15 4.94
N ALA A 133 5.33 -4.91 4.99
CA ALA A 133 5.30 -6.20 5.67
C ALA A 133 6.29 -7.19 5.06
N LEU A 134 6.33 -7.31 3.73
CA LEU A 134 7.28 -8.17 3.02
C LEU A 134 8.73 -7.70 3.21
N ALA A 135 9.00 -6.40 3.03
CA ALA A 135 10.35 -5.85 3.13
C ALA A 135 10.93 -6.00 4.53
N VAL A 136 10.15 -5.67 5.58
CA VAL A 136 10.58 -5.83 6.98
C VAL A 136 10.76 -7.30 7.32
N GLY A 137 9.82 -8.17 6.94
CA GLY A 137 9.92 -9.61 7.17
C GLY A 137 11.19 -10.21 6.54
N LEU A 138 11.48 -9.85 5.29
CA LEU A 138 12.70 -10.26 4.59
C LEU A 138 13.96 -9.67 5.24
N ALA A 139 13.95 -8.40 5.64
CA ALA A 139 15.10 -7.72 6.24
C ALA A 139 15.48 -8.32 7.60
N VAL A 140 14.50 -8.58 8.47
CA VAL A 140 14.73 -9.19 9.79
C VAL A 140 15.23 -10.63 9.67
N ARG A 141 14.90 -11.32 8.57
CA ARG A 141 15.38 -12.67 8.28
C ARG A 141 16.73 -12.74 7.58
N ARG A 142 17.32 -11.62 7.15
CA ARG A 142 18.66 -11.66 6.55
C ARG A 142 19.68 -12.10 7.62
N PRO A 143 20.51 -13.11 7.34
CA PRO A 143 21.61 -13.46 8.23
C PRO A 143 22.53 -12.24 8.36
N ARG A 144 22.91 -11.92 9.60
CA ARG A 144 23.96 -10.92 9.87
C ARG A 144 25.32 -11.53 9.68
#